data_AF-K2E7M0-F1
#
_entry.id   AF-K2E7M0-F1
#
_cell.length_a   1.000
_cell.length_b   1.000
_cell.length_c   1.000
_cell.angle_alpha   90.00
_cell.angle_beta   90.00
_cell.angle_gamma   90.00
#
_symmetry.space_group_name_H-M   'P 1'
#
loop_
_entity.id
_entity.type
_entity.pdbx_description
1 polymer ?
#
loop_
_entity_poly.entity_id
_entity_poly.type
_entity_poly.pdbx_seq_one_letter_code
_entity_poly.pdbx_strand_id
1 'polypeptide(L)' 'MNKITRKEKREKESKVNFFVEFIKIKEHFFKDITNRLKRVKDRRHKSYIDYGADILLFSMIIKNTCG' A
#
# COMPACT_ATOMS: atom_id res chain seq x y z
N MET A 1 4.27 -1.79 32.20
CA MET A 1 4.62 -1.70 30.76
C MET A 1 4.93 -0.24 30.46
N ASN A 2 6.19 0.10 30.17
CA ASN A 2 6.57 1.50 29.89
C ASN A 2 5.90 1.96 28.59
N LYS A 3 5.14 3.06 28.65
CA LYS A 3 4.47 3.63 27.48
C LYS A 3 5.52 4.36 26.62
N ILE A 4 5.75 3.84 25.42
CA ILE A 4 6.58 4.52 24.41
C ILE A 4 5.90 5.83 24.00
N THR A 5 6.67 6.91 23.95
CA THR A 5 6.12 8.21 23.52
C THR A 5 5.96 8.26 22.00
N ARG A 6 5.07 9.12 21.50
CA ARG A 6 4.93 9.35 20.04
C ARG A 6 6.23 9.80 19.40
N LYS A 7 7.07 10.55 20.13
CA LYS A 7 8.38 11.01 19.68
C LYS A 7 9.34 9.84 19.48
N GLU A 8 9.47 8.98 20.48
CA GLU A 8 10.31 7.77 20.40
C GLU A 8 9.87 6.82 19.29
N LYS A 9 8.57 6.71 19.04
CA LYS A 9 8.03 5.94 17.92
C LYS A 9 8.52 6.50 16.58
N ARG A 10 8.37 7.82 16.36
CA ARG A 10 8.84 8.49 15.13
C ARG A 10 10.35 8.40 14.94
N GLU A 11 11.14 8.51 16.01
CA GLU A 11 12.60 8.36 15.95
C GLU A 11 13.05 6.94 15.56
N LYS A 12 12.29 5.92 15.97
CA LYS A 12 12.53 4.54 15.54
C LYS A 12 12.13 4.34 14.07
N GLU A 13 11.02 4.94 13.66
CA GLU A 13 10.47 4.82 12.31
C GLU A 13 11.23 5.65 11.27
N SER A 14 11.91 6.73 11.66
CA SER A 14 12.65 7.63 10.73
C SER A 14 13.78 6.93 9.97
N LYS A 15 14.27 5.80 10.49
CA LYS A 15 15.33 4.99 9.87
C LYS A 15 14.77 3.92 8.94
N VAL A 16 13.45 3.72 8.90
CA VAL A 16 12.80 2.64 8.16
C VAL A 16 12.21 3.17 6.86
N ASN A 17 12.61 2.57 5.74
CA ASN A 17 11.94 2.80 4.46
C ASN A 17 10.77 1.83 4.31
N PHE A 18 9.60 2.24 4.82
CA PHE A 18 8.37 1.43 4.79
C PHE A 18 7.94 1.02 3.38
N PHE A 19 8.22 1.85 2.38
CA PHE A 19 7.89 1.55 1.00
C PHE A 19 8.70 0.36 0.47
N VAL A 20 10.00 0.35 0.71
CA VAL A 20 10.88 -0.75 0.29
C VAL A 20 10.54 -2.04 1.03
N GLU A 21 10.30 -1.97 2.34
CA GLU A 21 9.88 -3.14 3.13
C GLU A 21 8.52 -3.68 2.65
N PHE A 22 7.57 -2.81 2.35
CA PHE A 22 6.28 -3.20 1.80
C PHE A 22 6.43 -3.89 0.44
N ILE A 23 7.28 -3.38 -0.45
CA ILE A 23 7.56 -4.04 -1.74
C ILE A 23 8.13 -5.44 -1.53
N LYS A 24 9.09 -5.62 -0.62
CA LYS A 24 9.66 -6.95 -0.32
C LYS A 24 8.58 -7.92 0.17
N ILE A 25 7.73 -7.50 1.09
CA ILE A 25 6.62 -8.32 1.61
C ILE A 25 5.64 -8.66 0.49
N LYS A 26 5.25 -7.66 -0.32
CA LYS A 26 4.37 -7.83 -1.46
C LYS A 26 4.93 -8.86 -2.46
N GLU A 27 6.21 -8.75 -2.81
CA GLU A 27 6.88 -9.68 -3.73
C GLU A 27 7.11 -11.08 -3.15
N HIS A 28 7.30 -11.21 -1.83
CA HIS A 28 7.52 -12.51 -1.21
C HIS A 28 6.20 -13.27 -1.01
N PHE A 29 5.20 -12.62 -0.43
CA PHE A 29 3.95 -13.26 0.01
C PHE A 29 2.80 -13.09 -0.98
N PHE A 30 2.81 -12.02 -1.79
CA PHE A 30 1.65 -11.61 -2.59
C PHE A 30 2.03 -11.29 -4.04
N LYS A 31 2.84 -12.15 -4.68
CA LYS A 31 3.32 -11.95 -6.07
C LYS A 31 2.21 -11.59 -7.05
N ASP A 32 1.05 -12.25 -6.93
CA ASP A 32 -0.09 -12.05 -7.83
C ASP A 32 -1.05 -10.93 -7.42
N ILE A 33 -0.73 -10.12 -6.41
CA ILE A 33 -1.65 -9.09 -5.92
C ILE A 33 -2.04 -8.10 -7.02
N THR A 34 -1.10 -7.65 -7.84
CA THR A 34 -1.38 -6.73 -8.94
C THR A 34 -2.35 -7.36 -9.96
N ASN A 35 -2.16 -8.64 -10.28
CA ASN A 35 -3.06 -9.37 -11.16
C ASN A 35 -4.45 -9.53 -10.56
N ARG A 36 -4.55 -9.76 -9.25
CA ARG A 36 -5.83 -9.84 -8.54
C ARG A 36 -6.55 -8.50 -8.53
N LEU A 37 -5.83 -7.40 -8.32
CA LEU A 37 -6.40 -6.04 -8.34
C LEU A 37 -6.92 -5.66 -9.73
N LYS A 38 -6.21 -6.03 -10.81
CA LYS A 38 -6.67 -5.83 -12.19
C LYS A 38 -7.96 -6.55 -12.53
N ARG A 39 -8.22 -7.70 -11.89
CA ARG A 39 -9.44 -8.50 -12.12
C ARG A 39 -10.68 -7.93 -11.41
N VAL A 40 -10.51 -6.92 -10.56
CA VAL A 40 -11.65 -6.28 -9.88
C VAL A 40 -12.51 -5.59 -10.93
N LYS A 41 -13.79 -5.99 -10.99
CA LYS A 41 -14.75 -5.42 -11.94
C LYS A 41 -14.97 -3.94 -11.62
N ASP A 42 -14.49 -3.09 -12.51
CA ASP A 42 -14.75 -1.67 -12.45
C ASP A 42 -16.19 -1.37 -12.88
N ARG A 43 -16.95 -0.74 -11.99
CA ARG A 43 -18.33 -0.31 -12.27
C ARG A 43 -18.39 1.11 -12.84
N ARG A 44 -17.27 1.84 -12.87
CA ARG A 44 -17.21 3.19 -13.41
C ARG A 44 -17.48 3.16 -14.91
N HIS A 45 -18.12 4.20 -15.40
CA HIS A 45 -18.37 4.35 -16.83
C HIS A 45 -17.04 4.58 -17.58
N LYS A 46 -16.87 3.95 -18.75
CA LYS A 46 -15.59 3.91 -19.49
C LYS A 46 -15.03 5.29 -19.85
N SER A 47 -15.90 6.29 -20.03
CA SER A 47 -15.51 7.67 -20.35
C SER A 47 -14.78 8.38 -19.21
N TYR A 48 -14.76 7.81 -18.00
CA TYR A 48 -14.13 8.41 -16.81
C TYR A 48 -12.91 7.60 -16.31
N ILE A 49 -12.31 6.76 -17.17
CA ILE A 49 -11.21 5.87 -16.79
C ILE A 49 -9.87 6.43 -17.30
N ASP A 50 -9.24 7.26 -16.47
CA ASP A 50 -7.82 7.63 -16.64
C ASP A 50 -6.88 6.61 -15.96
N TYR A 51 -7.38 5.94 -14.91
CA TYR A 51 -6.64 4.96 -14.13
C TYR A 51 -7.44 3.67 -13.94
N GLY A 52 -6.78 2.53 -14.14
CA GLY A 52 -7.32 1.21 -13.88
C GLY A 52 -7.65 0.98 -12.40
N ALA A 53 -8.53 0.01 -12.13
CA ALA A 53 -8.92 -0.37 -10.78
C ALA A 53 -7.71 -0.81 -9.94
N ASP A 54 -6.71 -1.43 -10.56
CA ASP A 54 -5.46 -1.83 -9.92
C ASP A 54 -4.67 -0.65 -9.36
N ILE A 55 -4.54 0.43 -10.14
CA ILE A 55 -3.81 1.64 -9.71
C ILE A 55 -4.51 2.29 -8.52
N LEU A 56 -5.84 2.43 -8.58
CA LEU A 56 -6.62 3.03 -7.49
C LEU A 56 -6.58 2.20 -6.21
N LEU A 57 -6.73 0.87 -6.34
CA LEU A 57 -6.69 -0.01 -5.18
C LEU A 57 -5.27 -0.08 -4.58
N PHE A 58 -4.26 -0.13 -5.42
CA PHE A 58 -2.87 -0.18 -4.97
C PHE A 58 -2.43 1.12 -4.28
N SER A 59 -2.84 2.27 -4.79
CA SER A 59 -2.59 3.57 -4.13
C SER A 59 -3.31 3.68 -2.78
N MET A 60 -4.54 3.16 -2.67
CA MET A 60 -5.24 3.08 -1.39
C MET A 60 -4.51 2.17 -0.39
N ILE A 61 -3.97 1.03 -0.84
CA ILE A 61 -3.18 0.13 0.02
C ILE A 61 -1.93 0.85 0.52
N ILE A 62 -1.12 1.42 -0.39
CA ILE A 62 0.11 2.13 -0.02
C ILE A 62 -0.16 3.25 0.98
N LYS A 63 -1.22 4.04 0.76
CA LYS A 63 -1.62 5.12 1.68
C LYS A 63 -1.84 4.62 3.12
N ASN A 64 -2.41 3.43 3.27
CA ASN A 64 -2.71 2.87 4.59
C ASN A 64 -1.55 2.07 5.18
N THR A 65 -0.60 1.60 4.37
CA THR A 65 0.53 0.77 4.84
C THR A 65 1.82 1.55 5.08
N CYS A 66 2.05 2.63 4.33
CA CYS A 66 3.29 3.42 4.37
C CYS A 66 3.09 4.83 4.96
N GLY A 67 1.97 5.05 5.65
CA GLY A 67 1.58 6.33 6.26
C GLY A 67 1.94 6.45 7.74
#